data_AF-A0AAU9VVA7-F1
#
_entry.id   AF-A0AAU9VVA7-F1
#
_cell.length_a   1.000
_cell.length_b   1.000
_cell.length_c   1.000
_cell.angle_alpha   90.00
_cell.angle_beta   90.00
_cell.angle_gamma   90.00
#
_symmetry.space_group_name_H-M   'P 1'
#
loop_
_entity.id
_entity.type
_entity.pdbx_description
1 polymer ?
#
loop_
_entity_poly.entity_id
_entity_poly.type
_entity_poly.pdbx_seq_one_letter_code
_entity_poly.pdbx_strand_id
1 'polypeptide(L)'
;KPTLVFLLFVATANLTLANPVRSARSSTKKVVDYKVQISETGTEYNETIEVDTEKQTELFKVPAHNDEDESNILHDFKTNMTMMLLPEKKICYLMPLSEEVPTPAKLESDLNQTKEMDKEKANIIESKWTVDNEMVDRSELSEELANFCPQYPIYQVKTVDVSLTSTRVETEGKLRTEK
;
A
#
# COMPACT_ATOMS: atom_id res chain seq x y z
N LYS A 1 -0.56 -7.57 -18.39
CA LYS A 1 -0.73 -8.23 -17.07
C LYS A 1 -0.58 -7.08 -16.08
N PRO A 2 -1.63 -6.64 -15.37
CA PRO A 2 -1.49 -5.48 -14.50
C PRO A 2 -0.76 -5.90 -13.21
N THR A 3 0.17 -5.08 -12.75
CA THR A 3 1.17 -5.36 -11.70
C THR A 3 1.20 -4.17 -10.75
N LEU A 4 0.39 -4.21 -9.70
CA LEU A 4 0.16 -3.05 -8.83
C LEU A 4 1.29 -2.87 -7.79
N VAL A 5 1.87 -1.67 -7.72
CA VAL A 5 3.14 -1.31 -7.03
C VAL A 5 2.87 -0.44 -5.79
N PHE A 6 3.56 -0.67 -4.66
CA PHE A 6 3.54 0.21 -3.47
C PHE A 6 4.96 0.45 -2.89
N LEU A 7 5.18 1.63 -2.29
CA LEU A 7 6.50 2.29 -2.18
C LEU A 7 6.72 2.96 -0.79
N LEU A 8 7.85 2.74 -0.09
CA LEU A 8 8.20 3.52 1.13
C LEU A 8 9.70 3.52 1.53
N PHE A 9 10.17 4.63 2.13
CA PHE A 9 11.57 4.96 2.47
C PHE A 9 11.88 4.85 3.98
N VAL A 10 13.07 4.36 4.35
CA VAL A 10 13.51 4.24 5.76
C VAL A 10 14.66 5.20 6.05
N ALA A 11 14.49 6.09 7.04
CA ALA A 11 15.56 6.90 7.62
C ALA A 11 15.72 6.58 9.11
N THR A 12 16.92 6.15 9.52
CA THR A 12 17.27 5.81 10.90
C THR A 12 17.85 7.01 11.65
N ALA A 13 17.32 7.33 12.85
CA ALA A 13 18.06 8.11 13.84
C ALA A 13 17.58 7.83 15.28
N ASN A 14 18.55 7.82 16.19
CA ASN A 14 18.47 7.33 17.58
C ASN A 14 17.65 8.23 18.53
N LEU A 15 17.04 7.57 19.53
CA LEU A 15 16.23 8.12 20.62
C LEU A 15 17.06 8.79 21.73
N THR A 16 16.58 9.92 22.25
CA THR A 16 16.72 10.26 23.69
C THR A 16 15.44 10.90 24.24
N LEU A 17 15.19 10.57 25.50
CA LEU A 17 13.95 10.59 26.29
C LEU A 17 13.67 11.94 26.98
N ALA A 18 12.40 12.36 27.07
CA ALA A 18 11.72 12.77 28.32
C ALA A 18 10.33 13.39 28.06
N ASN A 19 9.31 12.88 28.76
CA ASN A 19 7.94 13.39 28.78
C ASN A 19 7.76 14.56 29.77
N PRO A 20 6.72 15.39 29.57
CA PRO A 20 5.80 15.59 30.68
C PRO A 20 4.32 15.39 30.29
N VAL A 21 3.61 14.74 31.21
CA VAL A 21 2.16 14.53 31.22
C VAL A 21 1.44 15.88 31.31
N ARG A 22 0.48 16.15 30.42
CA ARG A 22 -0.49 17.24 30.62
C ARG A 22 -1.83 16.97 29.95
N SER A 23 -2.84 16.86 30.82
CA SER A 23 -4.26 17.22 30.67
C SER A 23 -4.95 16.85 29.35
N ALA A 24 -5.87 15.88 29.43
CA ALA A 24 -6.80 15.49 28.36
C ALA A 24 -7.65 16.70 27.90
N ARG A 25 -7.09 17.44 26.96
CA ARG A 25 -7.84 18.26 26.01
C ARG A 25 -8.48 17.25 25.08
N SER A 26 -9.80 17.26 24.93
CA SER A 26 -10.51 16.50 23.90
C SER A 26 -9.74 16.67 22.59
N SER A 27 -9.02 15.64 22.18
CA SER A 27 -8.21 15.70 20.97
C SER A 27 -9.20 15.75 19.82
N THR A 28 -9.17 16.86 19.09
CA THR A 28 -9.75 16.90 17.76
C THR A 28 -9.06 15.80 16.97
N LYS A 29 -9.82 14.78 16.54
CA LYS A 29 -9.37 13.70 15.65
C LYS A 29 -8.36 14.25 14.65
N LYS A 30 -7.08 13.91 14.83
CA LYS A 30 -6.00 14.48 14.02
C LYS A 30 -5.77 13.58 12.81
N VAL A 31 -6.66 13.71 11.84
CA VAL A 31 -6.40 13.24 10.47
C VAL A 31 -5.60 14.34 9.79
N VAL A 32 -4.47 13.99 9.19
CA VAL A 32 -3.64 14.91 8.40
C VAL A 32 -3.59 14.41 6.96
N ASP A 33 -3.95 15.29 6.04
CA ASP A 33 -3.97 15.00 4.60
C ASP A 33 -2.71 15.57 3.93
N TYR A 34 -2.04 14.72 3.16
CA TYR A 34 -0.89 15.08 2.34
C TYR A 34 -1.22 14.86 0.87
N LYS A 35 -0.73 15.74 0.03
CA LYS A 35 -0.74 15.57 -1.42
C LYS A 35 0.69 15.47 -1.90
N VAL A 36 1.06 14.30 -2.41
CA VAL A 36 2.42 13.95 -2.75
C VAL A 36 2.55 13.85 -4.27
N GLN A 37 3.47 14.60 -4.86
CA GLN A 37 3.78 14.49 -6.28
C GLN A 37 4.77 13.35 -6.50
N ILE A 38 4.37 12.34 -7.26
CA ILE A 38 5.18 11.17 -7.63
C ILE A 38 5.57 11.28 -9.11
N SER A 39 6.77 10.83 -9.43
CA SER A 39 7.22 10.60 -10.81
C SER A 39 7.64 9.15 -10.96
N GLU A 40 6.99 8.43 -11.86
CA GLU A 40 7.24 7.02 -12.13
C GLU A 40 7.27 6.78 -13.64
N THR A 41 8.36 6.20 -14.15
CA THR A 41 8.55 5.86 -15.57
C THR A 41 8.24 7.00 -16.56
N GLY A 42 8.42 8.25 -16.12
CA GLY A 42 8.15 9.45 -16.92
C GLY A 42 6.73 10.02 -16.77
N THR A 43 5.86 9.36 -16.01
CA THR A 43 4.53 9.86 -15.66
C THR A 43 4.57 10.54 -14.30
N GLU A 44 4.02 11.76 -14.21
CA GLU A 44 3.82 12.45 -12.94
C GLU A 44 2.36 12.36 -12.52
N TYR A 45 2.12 12.01 -11.25
CA TYR A 45 0.78 11.99 -10.68
C TYR A 45 0.81 12.48 -9.23
N ASN A 46 -0.37 12.82 -8.70
CA ASN A 46 -0.52 13.22 -7.31
C ASN A 46 -1.24 12.13 -6.53
N GLU A 47 -0.55 11.58 -5.54
CA GLU A 47 -1.12 10.67 -4.57
C GLU A 47 -1.66 11.47 -3.37
N THR A 48 -2.76 11.02 -2.79
CA THR A 48 -3.26 11.58 -1.53
C THR A 48 -3.04 10.58 -0.40
N ILE A 49 -2.47 11.04 0.70
CA ILE A 49 -2.20 10.22 1.88
C ILE A 49 -2.93 10.84 3.06
N GLU A 50 -3.83 10.09 3.69
CA GLU A 50 -4.47 10.47 4.95
C GLU A 50 -3.82 9.68 6.08
N VAL A 51 -3.30 10.39 7.08
CA VAL A 51 -2.66 9.78 8.25
C VAL A 51 -3.51 10.05 9.49
N ASP A 52 -3.99 8.99 10.15
CA ASP A 52 -4.71 9.08 11.41
C ASP A 52 -3.93 8.36 12.52
N THR A 53 -3.27 9.17 13.36
CA THR A 53 -2.46 8.67 14.48
C THR A 53 -3.29 8.21 15.68
N GLU A 54 -4.58 8.56 15.77
CA GLU A 54 -5.46 8.07 16.84
C GLU A 54 -6.07 6.71 16.48
N LYS A 55 -6.53 6.60 15.24
CA LYS A 55 -7.03 5.34 14.69
C LYS A 55 -5.90 4.36 14.40
N GLN A 56 -4.66 4.85 14.26
CA GLN A 56 -3.51 4.09 13.81
C GLN A 56 -3.75 3.51 12.41
N THR A 57 -4.13 4.39 11.49
CA THR A 57 -4.42 4.05 10.10
C THR A 57 -3.76 5.00 9.13
N GLU A 58 -3.43 4.49 7.95
CA GLU A 58 -2.94 5.26 6.81
C GLU A 58 -3.77 4.90 5.58
N LEU A 59 -4.26 5.91 4.86
CA LEU A 59 -5.01 5.72 3.62
C LEU A 59 -4.28 6.38 2.46
N PHE A 60 -3.86 5.56 1.51
CA PHE A 60 -3.24 5.99 0.26
C PHE A 60 -4.29 5.94 -0.85
N LYS A 61 -4.42 7.02 -1.62
CA LYS A 61 -5.29 7.13 -2.80
C LYS A 61 -4.41 7.35 -4.02
N VAL A 62 -4.22 6.28 -4.77
CA VAL A 62 -3.34 6.23 -5.94
C VAL A 62 -4.20 6.33 -7.19
N PRO A 63 -4.08 7.40 -7.98
CA PRO A 63 -4.81 7.52 -9.24
C PRO A 63 -4.34 6.46 -10.24
N ALA A 64 -5.18 6.13 -11.21
CA ALA A 64 -4.74 5.35 -12.36
C ALA A 64 -3.59 6.08 -13.08
N HIS A 65 -2.51 5.35 -13.38
CA HIS A 65 -1.32 5.89 -14.02
C HIS A 65 -0.62 4.79 -14.81
N ASN A 66 0.04 5.15 -15.91
CA ASN A 66 0.65 4.18 -16.83
C ASN A 66 -0.39 3.12 -17.27
N ASP A 67 -0.13 1.85 -16.92
CA ASP A 67 -1.00 0.69 -17.17
C ASP A 67 -1.58 0.10 -15.87
N GLU A 68 -1.47 0.83 -14.75
CA GLU A 68 -1.97 0.43 -13.44
C GLU A 68 -3.30 1.09 -13.09
N ASP A 69 -4.21 0.29 -12.52
CA ASP A 69 -5.54 0.73 -12.13
C ASP A 69 -5.48 1.68 -10.92
N GLU A 70 -6.48 2.56 -10.80
CA GLU A 70 -6.69 3.32 -9.56
C GLU A 70 -6.82 2.36 -8.36
N SER A 71 -6.19 2.71 -7.24
CA SER A 71 -6.30 1.94 -6.01
C SER A 71 -6.35 2.83 -4.78
N ASN A 72 -7.15 2.41 -3.80
CA ASN A 72 -7.16 2.98 -2.47
C ASN A 72 -6.68 1.91 -1.50
N ILE A 73 -5.70 2.22 -0.64
CA ILE A 73 -5.08 1.26 0.26
C ILE A 73 -5.10 1.78 1.68
N LEU A 74 -5.76 1.02 2.54
CA LEU A 74 -5.87 1.28 3.97
C LEU A 74 -4.97 0.32 4.72
N HIS A 75 -3.98 0.86 5.42
CA HIS A 75 -3.23 0.14 6.45
C HIS A 75 -3.90 0.33 7.80
N ASP A 76 -4.26 -0.76 8.46
CA ASP A 76 -4.77 -0.77 9.84
C ASP A 76 -3.76 -1.45 10.75
N PHE A 77 -3.00 -0.64 11.49
CA PHE A 77 -1.93 -1.09 12.37
C PHE A 77 -2.46 -1.72 13.66
N LYS A 78 -3.74 -1.51 14.02
CA LYS A 78 -4.33 -2.17 15.21
C LYS A 78 -4.62 -3.63 14.95
N THR A 79 -5.03 -3.96 13.72
CA THR A 79 -5.28 -5.34 13.29
C THR A 79 -4.11 -5.98 12.54
N ASN A 80 -3.08 -5.19 12.22
CA ASN A 80 -1.94 -5.61 11.41
C ASN A 80 -2.36 -6.12 10.02
N MET A 81 -3.35 -5.45 9.43
CA MET A 81 -3.93 -5.80 8.14
C MET A 81 -3.88 -4.62 7.18
N THR A 82 -3.83 -4.94 5.89
CA THR A 82 -3.96 -3.99 4.79
C THR A 82 -5.15 -4.39 3.92
N MET A 83 -5.98 -3.42 3.57
CA MET A 83 -7.04 -3.60 2.59
C MET A 83 -6.84 -2.68 1.39
N MET A 84 -6.80 -3.29 0.21
CA MET A 84 -6.69 -2.60 -1.07
C MET A 84 -8.04 -2.67 -1.78
N LEU A 85 -8.61 -1.52 -2.12
CA LEU A 85 -9.79 -1.38 -2.97
C LEU A 85 -9.35 -0.99 -4.38
N LEU A 86 -9.85 -1.73 -5.38
CA LEU A 86 -9.79 -1.33 -6.79
C LEU A 86 -11.16 -0.78 -7.20
N PRO A 87 -11.36 0.55 -7.26
CA PRO A 87 -12.68 1.15 -7.44
C PRO A 87 -13.35 0.71 -8.75
N GLU A 88 -12.62 0.70 -9.86
CA GLU A 88 -13.17 0.31 -11.17
C GLU A 88 -13.64 -1.15 -11.19
N LYS A 89 -12.89 -2.03 -10.53
CA LYS A 89 -13.19 -3.48 -10.45
C LYS A 89 -14.17 -3.83 -9.35
N LYS A 90 -14.50 -2.89 -8.45
CA LYS A 90 -15.45 -3.08 -7.34
C LYS A 90 -15.10 -4.32 -6.50
N ILE A 91 -13.82 -4.44 -6.16
CA ILE A 91 -13.25 -5.59 -5.43
C ILE A 91 -12.26 -5.08 -4.39
N CYS A 92 -12.19 -5.77 -3.26
CA CYS A 92 -11.21 -5.51 -2.22
C CYS A 92 -10.34 -6.74 -1.97
N TYR A 93 -9.05 -6.50 -1.71
CA TYR A 93 -8.11 -7.51 -1.28
C TYR A 93 -7.68 -7.23 0.16
N LEU A 94 -7.70 -8.27 0.99
CA LEU A 94 -7.25 -8.21 2.39
C LEU A 94 -5.96 -9.04 2.52
N MET A 95 -4.93 -8.44 3.10
CA MET A 95 -3.61 -9.05 3.27
C MET A 95 -2.98 -8.64 4.60
N PRO A 96 -2.03 -9.44 5.13
CA PRO A 96 -1.23 -9.01 6.27
C PRO A 96 -0.49 -7.70 5.97
N LEU A 97 -0.39 -6.82 6.96
CA LEU A 97 0.44 -5.62 6.87
C LEU A 97 1.92 -6.02 6.78
N SER A 98 2.66 -5.42 5.85
CA SER A 98 4.11 -5.64 5.71
C SER A 98 4.87 -4.94 6.83
N GLU A 99 5.92 -5.60 7.34
CA GLU A 99 6.83 -5.04 8.36
C GLU A 99 7.62 -3.82 7.86
N GLU A 100 7.67 -3.62 6.53
CA GLU A 100 8.38 -2.50 5.89
C GLU A 100 7.58 -1.19 5.91
N VAL A 101 6.26 -1.25 6.16
CA VAL A 101 5.41 -0.06 6.22
C VAL A 101 5.68 0.69 7.54
N PRO A 102 6.04 1.99 7.50
CA PRO A 102 6.28 2.78 8.70
C PRO A 102 4.98 2.96 9.48
N THR A 103 5.08 3.28 10.76
CA THR A 103 3.89 3.62 11.56
C THR A 103 3.31 4.98 11.16
N PRO A 104 2.02 5.26 11.45
CA PRO A 104 1.38 6.55 11.17
C PRO A 104 2.17 7.75 11.69
N ALA A 105 2.71 7.65 12.92
CA ALA A 105 3.51 8.72 13.50
C ALA A 105 4.84 8.94 12.77
N LYS A 106 5.46 7.85 12.28
CA LYS A 106 6.70 7.93 11.50
C LYS A 106 6.44 8.50 10.12
N LEU A 107 5.40 8.03 9.43
CA LEU A 107 4.99 8.54 8.13
C LEU A 107 4.66 10.04 8.21
N GLU A 108 3.85 10.45 9.19
CA GLU A 108 3.52 11.86 9.44
C GLU A 108 4.79 12.70 9.63
N SER A 109 5.72 12.21 10.45
CA SER A 109 7.00 12.89 10.69
C SER A 109 7.83 13.03 9.41
N ASP A 110 7.91 11.97 8.61
CA ASP A 110 8.74 11.94 7.39
C ASP A 110 8.17 12.85 6.30
N LEU A 111 6.86 12.83 6.10
CA LEU A 111 6.17 13.71 5.16
C LEU A 111 6.32 15.19 5.54
N ASN A 112 6.26 15.53 6.83
CA ASN A 112 6.47 16.91 7.28
C ASN A 112 7.91 17.42 7.13
N GLN A 113 8.89 16.53 7.20
CA GLN A 113 10.31 16.90 7.06
C GLN A 113 10.75 17.00 5.60
N THR A 114 10.01 16.36 4.69
CA THR A 114 10.34 16.33 3.27
C THR A 114 9.79 17.57 2.57
N LYS A 115 10.69 18.46 2.12
CA LYS A 115 10.30 19.69 1.40
C LYS A 115 9.93 19.42 -0.06
N GLU A 116 10.64 18.50 -0.70
CA GLU A 116 10.39 18.01 -2.06
C GLU A 116 10.85 16.56 -2.12
N MET A 117 10.02 15.68 -2.72
CA MET A 117 10.44 14.32 -3.01
C MET A 117 11.34 14.33 -4.24
N ASP A 118 12.46 13.61 -4.16
CA ASP A 118 13.37 13.45 -5.28
C ASP A 118 12.68 12.63 -6.37
N LYS A 119 12.33 13.31 -7.47
CA LYS A 119 11.57 12.74 -8.60
C LYS A 119 12.26 11.56 -9.27
N GLU A 120 13.58 11.42 -9.09
CA GLU A 120 14.37 10.36 -9.73
C GLU A 120 14.53 9.09 -8.86
N LYS A 121 13.97 9.05 -7.64
CA LYS A 121 14.29 8.01 -6.64
C LYS A 121 13.15 7.06 -6.25
N ALA A 122 12.04 7.05 -6.97
CA ALA A 122 10.99 6.06 -6.73
C ALA A 122 11.52 4.63 -7.00
N ASN A 123 11.62 3.80 -5.95
CA ASN A 123 11.98 2.39 -6.07
C ASN A 123 10.73 1.53 -6.34
N ILE A 124 10.72 0.72 -7.39
CA ILE A 124 9.56 -0.12 -7.70
C ILE A 124 9.70 -1.46 -6.95
N ILE A 125 8.74 -1.80 -6.10
CA ILE A 125 8.66 -3.10 -5.41
C ILE A 125 7.56 -3.94 -6.05
N GLU A 126 7.96 -5.03 -6.69
CA GLU A 126 7.02 -6.00 -7.28
C GLU A 126 6.64 -7.08 -6.25
N SER A 127 5.36 -7.15 -5.89
CA SER A 127 4.82 -8.21 -5.05
C SER A 127 3.85 -9.10 -5.83
N LYS A 128 3.99 -10.42 -5.68
CA LYS A 128 3.09 -11.40 -6.30
C LYS A 128 2.19 -12.03 -5.24
N TRP A 129 0.90 -12.00 -5.52
CA TRP A 129 -0.13 -12.51 -4.63
C TRP A 129 -0.99 -13.55 -5.34
N THR A 130 -1.54 -14.48 -4.55
CA THR A 130 -2.62 -15.36 -4.99
C THR A 130 -3.81 -15.19 -4.07
N VAL A 131 -5.01 -15.30 -4.63
CA VAL A 131 -6.24 -15.41 -3.85
C VAL A 131 -6.19 -16.71 -3.05
N ASP A 132 -6.49 -16.61 -1.76
CA ASP A 132 -6.65 -17.76 -0.88
C ASP A 132 -8.13 -18.15 -0.81
N ASN A 133 -8.97 -17.21 -0.37
CA ASN A 133 -10.41 -17.39 -0.26
C ASN A 133 -11.17 -16.06 -0.32
N GLU A 134 -12.47 -16.14 -0.61
CA GLU A 134 -13.40 -15.03 -0.40
C GLU A 134 -13.76 -14.94 1.10
N MET A 135 -13.76 -13.72 1.64
CA MET A 135 -14.17 -13.43 3.01
C MET A 135 -15.68 -13.29 3.08
N VAL A 136 -16.33 -14.33 3.61
CA VAL A 136 -17.79 -14.37 3.79
C VAL A 136 -18.23 -13.80 5.14
N ASP A 137 -17.42 -13.97 6.19
CA ASP A 137 -17.69 -13.41 7.51
C ASP A 137 -16.90 -12.11 7.68
N ARG A 138 -17.61 -10.98 7.72
CA ARG A 138 -17.03 -9.65 7.88
C ARG A 138 -16.91 -9.21 9.35
N SER A 139 -17.41 -10.00 10.29
CA SER A 139 -17.35 -9.67 11.71
C SER A 139 -15.92 -9.67 12.27
N GLU A 140 -14.98 -10.27 11.54
CA GLU A 140 -13.55 -10.28 11.87
C GLU A 140 -12.83 -8.98 11.45
N LEU A 141 -13.46 -8.12 10.65
CA LEU A 141 -12.88 -6.84 10.25
C LEU A 141 -12.95 -5.83 11.40
N SER A 142 -11.92 -4.99 11.50
CA SER A 142 -12.04 -3.76 12.29
C SER A 142 -13.12 -2.84 11.69
N GLU A 143 -13.61 -1.91 12.51
CA GLU A 143 -14.55 -0.88 12.07
C GLU A 143 -13.99 -0.10 10.86
N GLU A 144 -12.70 0.22 10.86
CA GLU A 144 -12.06 0.97 9.77
C GLU A 144 -12.04 0.17 8.46
N LEU A 145 -11.64 -1.11 8.51
CA LEU A 145 -11.62 -1.98 7.33
C LEU A 145 -13.04 -2.28 6.81
N ALA A 146 -14.01 -2.51 7.70
CA ALA A 146 -15.40 -2.73 7.33
C ALA A 146 -16.02 -1.51 6.64
N ASN A 147 -15.75 -0.31 7.17
CA ASN A 147 -16.21 0.95 6.59
C ASN A 147 -15.49 1.30 5.28
N PHE A 148 -14.24 0.86 5.12
CA PHE A 148 -13.45 1.08 3.91
C PHE A 148 -13.98 0.28 2.71
N CYS A 149 -14.40 -0.96 2.93
CA CYS A 149 -14.96 -1.82 1.87
C CYS A 149 -16.34 -2.40 2.25
N PRO A 150 -17.39 -1.57 2.34
CA PRO A 150 -18.67 -1.99 2.93
C PRO A 150 -19.48 -2.93 2.01
N GLN A 151 -19.32 -2.80 0.69
CA GLN A 151 -20.27 -3.33 -0.28
C GLN A 151 -19.66 -4.26 -1.34
N TYR A 152 -18.34 -4.29 -1.46
CA TYR A 152 -17.65 -5.06 -2.50
C TYR A 152 -17.10 -6.37 -1.94
N PRO A 153 -17.04 -7.45 -2.73
CA PRO A 153 -16.44 -8.70 -2.29
C PRO A 153 -15.00 -8.47 -1.82
N ILE A 154 -14.65 -9.13 -0.72
CA ILE A 154 -13.32 -9.07 -0.10
C ILE A 154 -12.67 -10.43 -0.31
N TYR A 155 -11.49 -10.45 -0.92
CA TYR A 155 -10.69 -11.65 -1.09
C TYR A 155 -9.44 -11.58 -0.21
N GLN A 156 -9.23 -12.59 0.61
CA GLN A 156 -7.96 -12.74 1.32
C GLN A 156 -6.90 -13.22 0.32
N VAL A 157 -5.71 -12.63 0.40
CA VAL A 157 -4.60 -12.96 -0.49
C VAL A 157 -3.34 -13.26 0.31
N LYS A 158 -2.48 -14.10 -0.26
CA LYS A 158 -1.19 -14.49 0.30
C LYS A 158 -0.08 -14.30 -0.71
N THR A 159 1.12 -13.96 -0.23
CA THR A 159 2.30 -13.83 -1.09
C THR A 159 2.61 -15.16 -1.74
N VAL A 160 3.11 -15.10 -2.98
CA VAL A 160 3.65 -16.26 -3.68
C VAL A 160 5.16 -16.14 -3.66
N ASP A 161 5.84 -17.07 -2.97
CA ASP A 161 7.30 -17.18 -3.04
C ASP A 161 7.73 -17.42 -4.49
N VAL A 162 8.49 -16.49 -5.08
CA VAL A 162 8.91 -16.54 -6.49
C VAL A 162 10.01 -17.60 -6.74
N SER A 163 10.38 -18.40 -5.73
CA SER A 163 11.46 -19.40 -5.83
C SER A 163 11.07 -20.72 -6.51
N LEU A 164 9.79 -20.93 -6.87
CA LEU A 164 9.35 -22.15 -7.55
C LEU A 164 8.47 -21.82 -8.76
N THR A 165 9.10 -21.46 -9.89
CA THR A 165 8.75 -21.83 -11.28
C THR A 165 9.41 -20.86 -12.28
N SER A 166 10.71 -20.99 -12.49
CA SER A 166 11.32 -20.68 -13.78
C SER A 166 11.80 -21.98 -14.41
N THR A 167 10.86 -22.80 -14.89
CA THR A 167 11.18 -23.75 -15.95
C THR A 167 10.88 -23.05 -17.26
N ARG A 168 11.87 -22.27 -17.70
CA ARG A 168 11.92 -21.73 -19.05
C ARG A 168 11.97 -22.93 -20.00
N VAL A 169 10.85 -23.30 -20.62
CA VAL A 169 10.87 -24.15 -21.80
C VAL A 169 11.38 -23.26 -22.93
N GLU A 170 12.69 -23.27 -23.14
CA GLU A 170 13.29 -22.69 -24.34
C GLU A 170 12.86 -23.54 -25.54
N THR A 171 12.22 -22.87 -26.49
CA THR A 171 11.80 -23.42 -27.77
C THR A 171 13.01 -23.37 -28.71
N GLU A 172 13.56 -24.53 -29.07
CA GLU A 172 14.48 -24.60 -30.21
C GLU A 172 13.67 -24.45 -31.51
N GLY A 173 13.79 -23.28 -32.13
CA GLY A 173 13.31 -23.03 -33.48
C GLY A 173 14.17 -23.74 -34.52
N LYS A 174 13.55 -24.58 -35.35
CA LYS A 174 14.15 -25.04 -36.62
C LYS A 174 13.53 -24.25 -37.77
N LEU A 175 14.22 -23.18 -38.18
CA LEU A 175 14.00 -22.52 -39.46
C LEU A 175 14.45 -23.51 -40.57
N ARG A 176 13.51 -24.06 -41.34
CA ARG A 176 13.81 -24.74 -42.60
C ARG A 176 13.72 -23.72 -43.74
N THR A 177 14.87 -23.30 -44.24
CA THR A 177 15.03 -22.86 -45.62
C THR A 177 15.12 -24.11 -46.50
N GLU A 178 14.22 -24.26 -47.46
CA GLU A 178 14.46 -25.12 -48.63
C GLU A 178 14.19 -24.33 -49.91
N LYS A 179 14.92 -24.77 -50.93
CA LYS A 179 15.41 -24.09 -52.12
C LYS A 179 14.48 -24.25 -53.32
#